data_AF-A0AAD6V615-F1
#
_entry.id   AF-A0AAD6V615-F1
#
_cell.length_a   1.000
_cell.length_b   1.000
_cell.length_c   1.000
_cell.angle_alpha   90.00
_cell.angle_beta   90.00
_cell.angle_gamma   90.00
#
_symmetry.space_group_name_H-M   'P 1'
#
loop_
_entity.id
_entity.type
_entity.pdbx_description
1 polymer ?
#
loop_
_entity_poly.entity_id
_entity_poly.type
_entity_poly.pdbx_seq_one_letter_code
_entity_poly.pdbx_strand_id
1 'polypeptide(L)'
;MSACGLWKRDCEPYCAGTWRADAIRAFTELSLYTNAESCPMCASAIRWAGFREYIYGTSIQTLIEGGQAQIRVASLEIFRQSFDLPNPARLIGEVLTNETDPYLLWQNNPAAPCPAGCSRSVNGSCTPH
;
A
#
# COMPACT_ATOMS: atom_id res chain seq x y z
N MET A 1 -10.09 -4.44 -28.72
CA MET A 1 -8.90 -5.17 -28.23
C MET A 1 -7.60 -4.74 -28.94
N SER A 2 -7.27 -3.44 -29.02
CA SER A 2 -6.06 -3.00 -29.76
C SER A 2 -5.11 -2.07 -28.97
N ALA A 3 -5.52 -1.54 -27.82
CA ALA A 3 -4.68 -0.60 -27.06
C ALA A 3 -3.53 -1.27 -26.28
N CYS A 4 -3.62 -2.57 -25.94
CA CYS A 4 -2.58 -3.27 -25.19
C CYS A 4 -1.37 -3.69 -26.07
N GLY A 5 -1.56 -3.78 -27.40
CA GLY A 5 -0.50 -4.19 -28.33
C GLY A 5 0.49 -3.09 -28.72
N LEU A 6 0.15 -1.82 -28.51
CA LEU A 6 1.03 -0.69 -28.82
C LEU A 6 2.08 -0.47 -27.72
N TRP A 7 1.70 -0.58 -26.45
CA TRP A 7 2.62 -0.44 -25.31
C TRP A 7 3.71 -1.52 -25.21
N LYS A 8 3.48 -2.72 -25.76
CA LYS A 8 4.50 -3.78 -25.79
C LYS A 8 5.70 -3.40 -26.64
N ARG A 9 5.47 -2.78 -27.80
CA ARG A 9 6.51 -2.47 -28.79
C ARG A 9 7.45 -1.34 -28.34
N ASP A 10 6.96 -0.41 -27.54
CA ASP A 10 7.77 0.72 -27.07
C ASP A 10 8.61 0.39 -25.81
N CYS A 11 8.28 -0.69 -25.09
CA CYS A 11 9.08 -1.16 -23.96
C CYS A 11 10.18 -2.15 -24.36
N GLU A 12 10.12 -2.74 -25.57
CA GLU A 12 11.02 -3.80 -26.03
C GLU A 12 12.53 -3.53 -25.80
N PRO A 13 13.09 -2.35 -26.12
CA PRO A 13 14.54 -2.13 -25.97
C PRO A 13 15.03 -1.99 -24.52
N TYR A 14 14.13 -1.70 -23.57
CA TYR A 14 14.46 -1.61 -22.13
C TYR A 14 14.11 -2.89 -21.37
N CYS A 15 13.42 -3.83 -22.03
CA CYS A 15 12.78 -4.98 -21.39
C CYS A 15 13.20 -6.31 -22.01
N ALA A 16 14.24 -6.30 -22.86
CA ALA A 16 14.72 -7.45 -23.65
C ALA A 16 15.26 -8.64 -22.83
N GLY A 17 15.28 -8.55 -21.50
CA GLY A 17 15.67 -9.64 -20.60
C GLY A 17 14.49 -10.28 -19.88
N THR A 18 14.68 -11.49 -19.35
CA THR A 18 13.65 -12.21 -18.56
C THR A 18 13.36 -11.58 -17.20
N TRP A 19 14.06 -10.50 -16.83
CA TRP A 19 13.99 -9.85 -15.53
C TRP A 19 12.57 -9.54 -15.05
N ARG A 20 11.65 -9.15 -15.94
CA ARG A 20 10.24 -8.94 -15.57
C ARG A 20 9.56 -10.25 -15.16
N ALA A 21 9.72 -11.29 -15.96
CA ALA A 21 9.13 -12.59 -15.67
C ALA A 21 9.77 -13.21 -14.41
N ASP A 22 11.10 -13.08 -14.27
CA ASP A 22 11.84 -13.55 -13.11
C ASP A 22 11.42 -12.80 -11.83
N ALA A 23 11.25 -11.48 -11.89
CA ALA A 23 10.77 -10.68 -10.77
C ALA A 23 9.34 -11.05 -10.36
N ILE A 24 8.43 -11.23 -11.33
CA ILE A 24 7.05 -11.66 -11.05
C ILE A 24 7.02 -13.05 -10.42
N ARG A 25 7.86 -13.98 -10.89
CA ARG A 25 7.99 -15.30 -10.23
C ARG A 25 8.55 -15.15 -8.80
N ALA A 26 9.54 -14.29 -8.59
CA ALA A 26 10.11 -14.10 -7.26
C ALA A 26 9.07 -13.57 -6.27
N PHE A 27 8.13 -12.72 -6.70
CA PHE A 27 7.08 -12.18 -5.82
C PHE A 27 6.22 -13.27 -5.18
N THR A 28 5.97 -14.40 -5.85
CA THR A 28 5.19 -15.51 -5.29
C THR A 28 5.84 -16.18 -4.09
N GLU A 29 7.11 -15.82 -3.79
CA GLU A 29 7.88 -16.31 -2.64
C GLU A 29 8.18 -15.21 -1.61
N LEU A 30 7.71 -13.98 -1.82
CA LEU A 30 8.02 -12.83 -0.98
C LEU A 30 6.80 -12.34 -0.20
N SER A 31 7.10 -11.78 0.96
CA SER A 31 6.15 -11.09 1.84
C SER A 31 6.33 -9.59 1.69
N LEU A 32 5.26 -8.87 1.36
CA LEU A 32 5.27 -7.42 1.29
C LEU A 32 4.78 -6.83 2.61
N TYR A 33 5.63 -6.05 3.28
CA TYR A 33 5.30 -5.32 4.49
C TYR A 33 5.04 -3.85 4.17
N THR A 34 3.92 -3.32 4.66
CA THR A 34 3.60 -1.89 4.60
C THR A 34 3.30 -1.37 5.99
N ASN A 35 3.65 -0.10 6.24
CA ASN A 35 3.35 0.55 7.52
C ASN A 35 1.85 0.78 7.71
N ALA A 36 1.11 0.99 6.64
CA ALA A 36 -0.33 1.21 6.63
C ALA A 36 -1.02 0.33 5.60
N GLU A 37 -2.31 0.11 5.77
CA GLU A 37 -3.16 -0.56 4.80
C GLU A 37 -3.15 0.21 3.48
N SER A 38 -2.73 -0.48 2.43
CA SER A 38 -2.74 0.00 1.05
C SER A 38 -4.15 0.40 0.62
N CYS A 39 -4.28 1.57 0.00
CA CYS A 39 -5.53 2.00 -0.61
C CYS A 39 -5.97 1.02 -1.72
N PRO A 40 -7.24 1.06 -2.16
CA PRO A 40 -7.79 0.06 -3.09
C PRO A 40 -7.00 -0.11 -4.39
N MET A 41 -6.40 0.98 -4.91
CA MET A 41 -5.53 0.93 -6.08
C MET A 41 -4.28 0.08 -5.82
N CYS A 42 -3.58 0.34 -4.72
CA CYS A 42 -2.36 -0.36 -4.35
C CYS A 42 -2.65 -1.81 -3.95
N ALA A 43 -3.71 -2.06 -3.17
CA ALA A 43 -4.13 -3.41 -2.81
C ALA A 43 -4.44 -4.26 -4.06
N SER A 44 -5.09 -3.68 -5.08
CA SER A 44 -5.34 -4.34 -6.35
C SER A 44 -4.04 -4.63 -7.09
N ALA A 45 -3.11 -3.67 -7.15
CA ALA A 45 -1.80 -3.86 -7.78
C ALA A 45 -0.97 -4.96 -7.10
N ILE A 46 -0.96 -5.01 -5.76
CA ILE A 46 -0.31 -6.07 -4.97
C ILE A 46 -0.89 -7.44 -5.33
N ARG A 47 -2.22 -7.51 -5.42
CA ARG A 47 -2.90 -8.75 -5.77
C ARG A 47 -2.55 -9.25 -7.19
N TRP A 48 -2.44 -8.34 -8.16
CA TRP A 48 -1.97 -8.65 -9.51
C TRP A 48 -0.49 -9.02 -9.56
N ALA A 49 0.35 -8.43 -8.72
CA ALA A 49 1.76 -8.75 -8.62
C ALA A 49 2.01 -10.17 -8.08
N GLY A 50 1.06 -10.72 -7.32
CA GLY A 50 1.08 -12.12 -6.90
C GLY A 50 2.00 -12.41 -5.72
N PHE A 51 2.22 -11.43 -4.83
CA PHE A 51 2.96 -11.65 -3.60
C PHE A 51 2.38 -12.81 -2.78
N ARG A 52 3.25 -13.62 -2.17
CA ARG A 52 2.81 -14.70 -1.26
C ARG A 52 1.99 -14.13 -0.12
N GLU A 53 2.45 -13.01 0.42
CA GLU A 53 1.89 -12.41 1.61
C GLU A 53 1.89 -10.90 1.50
N TYR A 54 0.83 -10.29 2.00
CA TYR A 54 0.70 -8.86 2.17
C TYR A 54 0.37 -8.58 3.64
N ILE A 55 1.28 -7.86 4.29
CA ILE A 55 1.24 -7.55 5.71
C ILE A 55 1.20 -6.04 5.88
N TYR A 56 0.26 -5.54 6.69
CA TYR A 56 0.17 -4.12 6.98
C TYR A 56 0.01 -3.83 8.48
N GLY A 57 0.45 -2.65 8.90
CA GLY A 57 0.23 -2.11 10.25
C GLY A 57 -1.11 -1.39 10.37
N THR A 58 -1.08 -0.06 10.32
CA THR A 58 -2.27 0.79 10.53
C THR A 58 -3.41 0.48 9.55
N SER A 59 -4.62 0.25 10.03
CA SER A 59 -5.77 -0.04 9.16
C SER A 59 -6.25 1.19 8.39
N ILE A 60 -6.91 0.98 7.24
CA ILE A 60 -7.52 2.07 6.46
C ILE A 60 -8.57 2.83 7.28
N GLN A 61 -9.26 2.12 8.18
CA GLN A 61 -10.25 2.71 9.08
C GLN A 61 -9.57 3.67 10.08
N THR A 62 -8.46 3.26 10.67
CA THR A 62 -7.65 4.11 11.57
C THR A 62 -7.13 5.34 10.82
N LEU A 63 -6.71 5.21 9.55
CA LEU A 63 -6.31 6.35 8.74
C LEU A 63 -7.47 7.33 8.49
N ILE A 64 -8.67 6.82 8.18
CA ILE A 64 -9.88 7.63 7.98
C ILE A 64 -10.24 8.39 9.25
N GLU A 65 -10.23 7.72 10.41
CA GLU A 65 -10.47 8.33 11.72
C GLU A 65 -9.40 9.37 12.07
N GLY A 66 -8.16 9.15 11.62
CA GLY A 66 -7.05 10.11 11.68
C GLY A 66 -7.15 11.31 10.74
N GLY A 67 -8.25 11.45 10.00
CA GLY A 67 -8.48 12.56 9.07
C GLY A 67 -7.80 12.41 7.71
N GLN A 68 -7.26 11.23 7.38
CA GLN A 68 -6.69 10.98 6.06
C GLN A 68 -7.79 10.68 5.04
N ALA A 69 -7.69 11.30 3.86
CA ALA A 69 -8.61 11.02 2.75
C ALA A 69 -8.33 9.63 2.16
N GLN A 70 -9.33 8.75 2.17
CA GLN A 70 -9.24 7.39 1.65
C GLN A 70 -10.52 6.99 0.90
N ILE A 71 -10.37 6.13 -0.12
CA ILE A 71 -11.50 5.36 -0.65
C ILE A 71 -11.80 4.26 0.39
N ARG A 72 -13.02 4.25 0.92
CA ARG A 72 -13.43 3.40 2.06
C ARG A 72 -13.69 1.93 1.65
N VAL A 73 -12.67 1.28 1.09
CA VAL A 73 -12.68 -0.14 0.73
C VAL A 73 -11.45 -0.79 1.35
N ALA A 74 -11.67 -1.75 2.23
CA ALA A 74 -10.59 -2.49 2.88
C ALA A 74 -9.86 -3.41 1.87
N SER A 75 -8.57 -3.62 2.09
CA SER A 75 -7.72 -4.57 1.38
C SER A 75 -8.32 -5.98 1.42
N LEU A 76 -8.95 -6.35 2.52
CA LEU A 76 -9.65 -7.63 2.65
C LEU A 76 -10.77 -7.80 1.62
N GLU A 77 -11.50 -6.73 1.32
CA GLU A 77 -12.55 -6.77 0.30
C GLU A 77 -11.95 -6.96 -1.10
N ILE A 78 -10.89 -6.22 -1.42
CA ILE A 78 -10.15 -6.41 -2.69
C ILE A 78 -9.66 -7.85 -2.83
N PHE A 79 -9.10 -8.42 -1.75
CA PHE A 79 -8.62 -9.80 -1.75
C PHE A 79 -9.76 -10.81 -1.91
N ARG A 80 -10.90 -10.61 -1.24
CA ARG A 80 -12.10 -11.45 -1.42
C ARG A 80 -12.64 -11.43 -2.84
N GLN A 81 -12.68 -10.26 -3.48
CA GLN A 81 -13.17 -10.11 -4.87
C GLN A 81 -12.17 -10.58 -5.94
N SER A 82 -10.99 -11.06 -5.54
CA SER A 82 -9.89 -11.41 -6.44
C SER A 82 -9.59 -12.91 -6.50
N PHE A 83 -10.61 -13.73 -6.26
CA PHE A 83 -10.50 -15.19 -6.19
C PHE A 83 -10.13 -15.84 -7.53
N ASP A 84 -10.41 -15.18 -8.66
CA ASP A 84 -10.09 -15.70 -10.01
C ASP A 84 -8.60 -15.57 -10.39
N LEU A 85 -7.77 -14.92 -9.56
CA LEU A 85 -6.36 -14.71 -9.86
C LEU A 85 -5.50 -15.89 -9.39
N PRO A 86 -4.47 -16.28 -10.18
CA PRO A 86 -3.85 -17.61 -10.12
C PRO A 86 -3.04 -17.88 -8.84
N ASN A 87 -2.46 -16.84 -8.25
CA ASN A 87 -1.60 -16.98 -7.07
C ASN A 87 -2.41 -16.74 -5.80
N PRO A 88 -2.47 -17.69 -4.85
CA PRO A 88 -3.05 -17.42 -3.55
C PRO A 88 -2.16 -16.45 -2.78
N ALA A 89 -2.77 -15.53 -2.03
CA ALA A 89 -2.06 -14.55 -1.23
C ALA A 89 -2.63 -14.52 0.19
N ARG A 90 -1.76 -14.52 1.20
CA ARG A 90 -2.13 -14.35 2.61
C ARG A 90 -2.18 -12.86 2.94
N LEU A 91 -3.30 -12.41 3.51
CA LEU A 91 -3.46 -11.06 4.04
C LEU A 91 -3.33 -11.07 5.56
N ILE A 92 -2.43 -10.25 6.11
CA ILE A 92 -2.25 -10.10 7.56
C ILE A 92 -2.31 -8.60 7.88
N GLY A 93 -3.36 -8.19 8.58
CA GLY A 93 -3.56 -6.79 8.96
C GLY A 93 -3.12 -6.49 10.39
N GLU A 94 -3.02 -5.20 10.69
CA GLU A 94 -2.94 -4.66 12.05
C GLU A 94 -1.72 -5.17 12.85
N VAL A 95 -0.60 -5.36 12.16
CA VAL A 95 0.67 -5.75 12.80
C VAL A 95 1.39 -4.52 13.37
N LEU A 96 1.65 -4.54 14.69
CA LEU A 96 2.36 -3.47 15.41
C LEU A 96 1.74 -2.07 15.23
N THR A 97 0.41 -1.97 15.28
CA THR A 97 -0.33 -0.70 15.16
C THR A 97 0.09 0.33 16.22
N ASN A 98 0.47 -0.13 17.41
CA ASN A 98 1.02 0.72 18.47
C ASN A 98 2.29 1.48 18.04
N GLU A 99 3.08 0.90 17.13
CA GLU A 99 4.27 1.53 16.56
C GLU A 99 3.93 2.33 15.29
N THR A 100 3.06 1.84 14.42
CA THR A 100 2.80 2.48 13.12
C THR A 100 1.83 3.67 13.19
N ASP A 101 0.80 3.59 14.03
CA ASP A 101 -0.25 4.61 14.13
C ASP A 101 0.31 6.01 14.50
N PRO A 102 1.21 6.15 15.49
CA PRO A 102 1.75 7.46 15.86
C PRO A 102 2.43 8.19 14.70
N TYR A 103 3.09 7.47 13.78
CA TYR A 103 3.78 8.07 12.63
C TYR A 103 2.84 8.51 11.50
N LEU A 104 1.61 7.99 11.47
CA LEU A 104 0.66 8.23 10.37
C LEU A 104 -0.47 9.19 10.77
N LEU A 105 -0.82 9.24 12.07
CA LEU A 105 -1.94 10.03 12.55
C LEU A 105 -1.59 11.50 12.83
N TRP A 106 -0.32 11.83 13.10
CA TRP A 106 0.06 13.21 13.48
C TRP A 106 -0.20 14.26 12.40
N GLN A 107 -0.16 13.88 11.12
CA GLN A 107 -0.22 14.81 9.99
C GLN A 107 -1.59 15.48 9.85
N ASN A 108 -2.66 14.70 9.97
CA ASN A 108 -4.03 15.14 9.68
C ASN A 108 -4.93 15.19 10.92
N ASN A 109 -4.41 14.78 12.08
CA ASN A 109 -5.12 14.90 13.36
C ASN A 109 -4.60 16.11 14.16
N PRO A 110 -5.42 17.15 14.39
CA PRO A 110 -5.06 18.32 15.21
C PRO A 110 -4.71 18.01 16.67
N ALA A 111 -5.29 16.94 17.22
CA ALA A 111 -5.10 16.54 18.62
C ALA A 111 -3.86 15.67 18.83
N ALA A 112 -3.27 15.11 17.77
CA ALA A 112 -2.09 14.26 17.88
C ALA A 112 -0.81 15.07 18.12
N PRO A 113 0.14 14.56 18.93
CA PRO A 113 1.43 15.21 19.13
C PRO A 113 2.26 15.19 17.84
N CYS A 114 3.00 16.28 17.59
CA CYS A 114 3.97 16.30 16.51
C CYS A 114 5.15 15.36 16.81
N PRO A 115 5.82 14.81 15.78
CA PRO A 115 7.01 14.00 15.97
C PRO A 115 8.15 14.81 16.63
N ALA A 116 9.09 14.10 17.25
CA ALA A 116 10.23 14.74 17.91
C ALA A 116 10.99 15.68 16.96
N GLY A 117 11.26 16.91 17.42
CA GLY A 117 11.90 17.95 16.61
C GLY A 117 10.95 18.81 15.77
N CYS A 118 9.64 18.58 15.84
CA CYS A 118 8.63 19.40 15.18
C CYS A 118 7.68 20.06 16.19
N SER A 119 7.16 21.23 15.82
CA SER A 119 6.06 21.92 16.53
C SER A 119 4.91 22.25 15.60
N ARG A 120 3.71 22.39 16.17
CA ARG A 120 2.51 22.71 15.39
C ARG A 120 2.49 24.20 15.06
N SER A 121 2.47 24.50 13.77
CA SER A 121 2.32 25.86 13.23
C SER A 121 0.91 26.40 13.45
N VAL A 122 0.74 27.71 13.29
CA VAL A 122 -0.56 28.40 13.31
C VAL A 122 -1.54 27.83 12.28
N ASN A 123 -1.02 27.31 11.16
CA ASN A 123 -1.80 26.68 10.10
C ASN A 123 -2.23 25.24 10.43
N GLY A 124 -1.89 24.73 11.62
CA GLY A 124 -2.25 23.39 12.08
C GLY A 124 -1.33 22.26 11.60
N SER A 125 -0.39 22.52 10.68
CA SER A 125 0.62 21.54 10.26
C SER A 125 1.82 21.48 11.23
N CYS A 126 2.44 20.31 11.41
CA CYS A 126 3.70 20.22 12.15
C CYS A 126 4.87 20.62 11.24
N THR A 127 5.70 21.54 11.70
CA THR A 127 6.92 22.00 11.03
C THR A 127 8.15 21.74 11.92
N PRO A 128 9.32 21.42 11.33
CA PRO A 128 10.56 21.35 12.10
C PRO A 128 10.84 22.66 12.84
N HIS A 129 11.48 22.56 14.00
CA HIS A 129 12.02 23.70 14.73
C HIS A 129 13.18 24.38 14.00
#